data_AF-A0A8D1TLM3-F1
#
_entry.id   AF-A0A8D1TLM3-F1
#
_cell.length_a   1.000
_cell.length_b   1.000
_cell.length_c   1.000
_cell.angle_alpha   90.00
_cell.angle_beta   90.00
_cell.angle_gamma   90.00
#
_symmetry.space_group_name_H-M   'P 1'
#
loop_
_entity.id
_entity.type
_entity.pdbx_description
1 polymer ?
#
loop_
_entity_poly.entity_id
_entity_poly.type
_entity_poly.pdbx_seq_one_letter_code
_entity_poly.pdbx_strand_id
1 'polypeptide(L)'
;MRSAECIFFFSPSRTVRVIHKSGTCNTVHELLIDKSHLGGTVQCRMCHLEFPGEKCSRGRGICIAIRDESCMTGTIFRNDGTPWLTFKGCLRNCANVNNIKWSVYLVNFRCCRSHDFCNK
;
A
#
# COMPACT_ATOMS: atom_id res chain seq x y z
N MET A 1 -10.78 40.00 5.00
CA MET A 1 -9.78 40.39 3.98
C MET A 1 -8.41 39.89 4.40
N ARG A 2 -7.65 39.40 3.41
CA ARG A 2 -6.25 38.93 3.41
C ARG A 2 -6.00 37.48 3.85
N SER A 3 -5.82 36.68 2.78
CA SER A 3 -5.07 35.45 2.65
C SER A 3 -3.86 35.32 3.58
N ALA A 4 -3.64 34.10 4.06
CA ALA A 4 -2.30 33.56 4.23
C ALA A 4 -2.31 32.15 3.64
N GLU A 5 -1.69 32.04 2.47
CA GLU A 5 -1.48 30.80 1.73
C GLU A 5 -0.54 29.88 2.52
N CYS A 6 -1.01 28.70 2.94
CA CYS A 6 -0.08 27.62 3.27
C CYS A 6 0.37 26.98 1.97
N ILE A 7 1.39 27.59 1.37
CA ILE A 7 2.15 27.07 0.25
C ILE A 7 2.69 25.68 0.64
N PHE A 8 2.30 24.66 -0.12
CA PHE A 8 2.85 23.31 0.01
C PHE A 8 4.32 23.31 -0.40
N PHE A 9 5.22 23.38 0.57
CA PHE A 9 6.61 22.98 0.33
C PHE A 9 6.66 21.45 0.33
N PHE A 10 6.83 20.85 -0.85
CA PHE A 10 7.35 19.49 -0.99
C PHE A 10 8.79 19.51 -0.48
N SER A 11 8.98 19.29 0.81
CA SER A 11 10.29 18.93 1.36
C SER A 11 10.51 17.42 1.12
N PRO A 12 11.72 16.96 0.77
CA PRO A 12 12.01 15.53 0.52
C PRO A 12 11.78 14.63 1.75
N SER A 13 11.47 15.21 2.91
CA SER A 13 11.51 14.56 4.22
C SER A 13 10.15 14.12 4.77
N ARG A 14 9.22 13.64 3.91
CA ARG A 14 7.93 12.99 4.27
C ARG A 14 7.33 13.47 5.60
N THR A 15 6.64 14.60 5.60
CA THR A 15 5.77 14.97 6.73
C THR A 15 4.38 15.30 6.21
N VAL A 16 3.41 14.44 6.51
CA VAL A 16 1.99 14.72 6.28
C VAL A 16 1.47 15.43 7.52
N ARG A 17 0.99 16.66 7.39
CA ARG A 17 0.32 17.36 8.50
C ARG A 17 -1.18 17.12 8.42
N VAL A 18 -1.76 16.62 9.50
CA VAL A 18 -3.21 16.58 9.71
C VAL A 18 -3.52 17.49 10.88
N ILE A 19 -4.40 18.48 10.66
CA ILE A 19 -4.88 19.38 11.71
C ILE A 19 -6.14 18.75 12.29
N HIS A 20 -6.09 18.26 13.53
CA HIS A 20 -7.30 18.01 14.32
C HIS A 20 -7.59 19.20 15.23
N LYS A 21 -8.87 19.57 15.33
CA LYS A 21 -9.40 20.70 16.12
C LYS A 21 -8.99 20.59 17.60
N SER A 22 -7.84 21.13 17.95
CA SER A 22 -7.56 21.77 19.24
C SER A 22 -6.15 22.36 19.15
N GLY A 23 -6.06 23.68 19.22
CA GLY A 23 -4.88 24.44 18.84
C GLY A 23 -3.74 24.39 19.85
N THR A 24 -2.86 23.38 19.76
CA THR A 24 -1.49 23.45 20.33
C THR A 24 -0.49 22.64 19.50
N CYS A 25 0.63 23.27 19.14
CA CYS A 25 1.76 22.66 18.43
C CYS A 25 2.66 21.92 19.44
N ASN A 26 2.41 20.62 19.64
CA ASN A 26 3.27 19.78 20.49
C ASN A 26 3.92 18.66 19.67
N THR A 27 5.19 18.40 20.00
CA THR A 27 6.05 17.35 19.47
C THR A 27 5.38 15.98 19.66
N VAL A 28 5.06 15.30 18.56
CA VAL A 28 4.41 13.98 18.62
C VAL A 28 5.48 12.95 18.95
N HIS A 29 5.43 12.42 20.17
CA HIS A 29 6.15 11.21 20.55
C HIS A 29 5.74 10.06 19.62
N GLU A 30 6.76 9.35 19.15
CA GLU A 30 6.68 8.05 18.51
C GLU A 30 5.65 7.17 19.23
N LEU A 31 4.53 6.89 18.56
CA LEU A 31 3.63 5.82 18.96
C LEU A 31 4.39 4.52 18.71
N LEU A 32 5.23 4.14 19.67
CA LEU A 32 5.72 2.80 19.88
C LEU A 32 4.48 1.92 20.06
N ILE A 33 4.00 1.38 18.94
CA ILE A 33 3.02 0.30 18.95
C ILE A 33 3.72 -0.85 19.68
N ASP A 34 3.29 -1.06 20.92
CA ASP A 34 3.83 -2.07 21.80
C ASP A 34 3.73 -3.44 21.11
N LYS A 35 4.91 -3.99 20.78
CA LYS A 35 5.05 -5.26 20.05
C LYS A 35 4.65 -6.49 20.89
N SER A 36 4.23 -6.33 22.15
CA SER A 36 4.05 -7.47 23.05
C SER A 36 2.66 -8.15 23.00
N HIS A 37 1.71 -7.63 22.21
CA HIS A 37 0.36 -8.23 22.06
C HIS A 37 -0.08 -8.49 20.60
N LEU A 38 0.84 -8.45 19.64
CA LEU A 38 0.53 -8.47 18.20
C LEU A 38 1.12 -9.68 17.46
N GLY A 39 0.93 -10.88 18.00
CA GLY A 39 1.19 -12.13 17.29
C GLY A 39 0.21 -12.29 16.12
N GLY A 40 0.45 -11.58 15.01
CA GLY A 40 -0.44 -11.65 13.85
C GLY A 40 -0.32 -10.54 12.79
N THR A 41 0.59 -9.58 12.91
CA THR A 41 0.83 -8.59 11.83
C THR A 41 1.98 -8.98 10.92
N VAL A 42 1.83 -8.70 9.63
CA VAL A 42 2.90 -8.85 8.62
C VAL A 42 3.10 -7.57 7.84
N GLN A 43 4.35 -7.22 7.53
CA GLN A 43 4.68 -6.10 6.65
C GLN A 43 4.59 -6.54 5.19
N CYS A 44 4.05 -5.70 4.31
CA CYS A 44 3.90 -6.01 2.89
C CYS A 44 4.51 -4.91 2.02
N ARG A 45 5.03 -5.26 0.84
CA ARG A 45 5.45 -4.26 -0.14
C ARG A 45 4.22 -3.63 -0.78
N MET A 46 4.25 -2.31 -0.93
CA MET A 46 3.28 -1.58 -1.74
C MET A 46 3.92 -1.13 -3.05
N CYS A 47 3.18 -1.33 -4.12
CA CYS A 47 3.41 -0.69 -5.41
C CYS A 47 2.07 -0.54 -6.13
N HIS A 48 1.74 0.67 -6.55
CA HIS A 48 0.48 0.88 -7.29
C HIS A 48 0.63 0.53 -8.77
N LEU A 49 1.81 0.78 -9.37
CA LEU A 49 2.08 0.52 -10.77
C LEU A 49 3.50 -0.06 -10.94
N GLU A 50 3.58 -1.31 -11.37
CA GLU A 50 4.81 -2.01 -11.75
C GLU A 50 4.64 -2.59 -13.17
N PHE A 51 5.34 -2.01 -14.15
CA PHE A 51 5.32 -2.51 -15.52
C PHE A 51 6.30 -3.69 -15.69
N PRO A 52 6.05 -4.60 -16.66
CA PRO A 52 6.96 -5.72 -16.93
C PRO A 52 8.39 -5.25 -17.20
N GLY A 53 9.36 -5.82 -16.49
CA GLY A 53 10.78 -5.48 -16.64
C GLY A 53 11.23 -4.21 -15.92
N GLU A 54 10.31 -3.44 -15.33
CA GLU A 54 10.62 -2.22 -14.58
C GLU A 54 10.55 -2.44 -13.07
N LYS A 55 11.20 -1.55 -12.32
CA LYS A 55 10.93 -1.41 -10.88
C LYS A 55 9.60 -0.68 -10.70
N CYS A 56 9.03 -0.74 -9.49
CA CYS A 56 7.82 0.01 -9.12
C CYS A 56 7.88 1.48 -9.57
N SER A 57 7.06 1.82 -10.58
CA SER A 57 7.05 3.14 -11.22
C SER A 57 6.25 4.15 -10.37
N ARG A 58 5.23 3.70 -9.62
CA ARG A 58 4.42 4.58 -8.76
C ARG A 58 3.91 3.89 -7.50
N GLY A 59 3.82 4.65 -6.40
CA GLY A 59 3.16 4.20 -5.17
C GLY A 59 4.00 3.22 -4.35
N ARG A 60 5.34 3.36 -4.41
CA ARG A 60 6.25 2.53 -3.64
C ARG A 60 6.13 2.81 -2.15
N GLY A 61 5.91 1.77 -1.36
CA GLY A 61 5.79 1.89 0.09
C GLY A 61 5.77 0.55 0.80
N ILE A 62 5.37 0.60 2.07
CA ILE A 62 5.16 -0.55 2.94
C ILE A 62 3.81 -0.33 3.65
N CYS A 63 3.02 -1.39 3.78
CA CYS A 63 1.85 -1.41 4.65
C CYS A 63 1.99 -2.55 5.68
N ILE A 64 1.27 -2.42 6.79
CA ILE A 64 1.22 -3.44 7.85
C ILE A 64 -0.15 -4.08 7.78
N ALA A 65 -0.23 -5.35 7.39
CA ALA A 65 -1.47 -6.10 7.36
C ALA A 65 -1.86 -6.52 8.78
N ILE A 66 -3.03 -6.06 9.23
CA ILE A 66 -3.61 -6.38 10.54
C ILE A 66 -4.75 -7.39 10.41
N ARG A 67 -4.91 -8.28 11.41
CA ARG A 67 -6.08 -9.18 11.62
C ARG A 67 -6.66 -9.88 10.39
N ASP A 68 -7.46 -9.20 9.57
CA ASP A 68 -8.16 -9.72 8.38
C ASP A 68 -7.48 -9.36 7.05
N GLU A 69 -6.35 -8.66 7.11
CA GLU A 69 -5.58 -8.25 5.96
C GLU A 69 -4.45 -9.24 5.66
N SER A 70 -4.05 -9.32 4.40
CA SER A 70 -2.88 -10.08 3.97
C SER A 70 -2.13 -9.30 2.91
N CYS A 71 -0.86 -9.65 2.70
CA CYS A 71 -0.14 -9.14 1.55
C CYS A 71 -0.78 -9.69 0.28
N MET A 72 -0.82 -8.85 -0.75
CA MET A 72 -1.47 -9.12 -2.01
C MET A 72 -0.56 -8.70 -3.16
N THR A 73 -0.59 -9.49 -4.23
CA THR A 73 -0.06 -9.17 -5.55
C THR A 73 -1.17 -9.38 -6.57
N GLY A 74 -1.49 -8.34 -7.33
CA GLY A 74 -2.41 -8.37 -8.45
C GLY A 74 -1.65 -8.25 -9.75
N THR A 75 -1.90 -9.17 -10.69
CA THR A 75 -1.32 -9.10 -12.02
C THR A 75 -2.44 -8.98 -13.04
N ILE A 76 -2.38 -7.90 -13.82
CA ILE A 76 -3.30 -7.61 -14.91
C ILE A 76 -2.67 -8.12 -16.20
N PHE A 77 -3.43 -8.93 -16.92
CA PHE A 77 -3.10 -9.49 -18.21
C PHE A 77 -4.01 -8.91 -19.27
N ARG A 78 -3.47 -8.69 -20.45
CA ARG A 78 -4.25 -8.46 -21.67
C ARG A 78 -5.00 -9.74 -22.05
N ASN A 79 -5.97 -9.61 -22.97
CA ASN A 79 -6.79 -10.74 -23.40
C ASN A 79 -5.99 -11.84 -24.15
N ASP A 80 -4.79 -11.50 -24.64
CA ASP A 80 -3.83 -12.44 -25.24
C ASP A 80 -2.98 -13.19 -24.19
N GLY A 81 -3.17 -12.91 -22.90
CA GLY A 81 -2.40 -13.49 -21.80
C GLY A 81 -1.10 -12.75 -21.49
N THR A 82 -0.78 -11.66 -22.21
CA THR A 82 0.43 -10.88 -21.96
C THR A 82 0.31 -10.11 -20.64
N PRO A 83 1.25 -10.25 -19.68
CA PRO A 83 1.27 -9.45 -18.46
C PRO A 83 1.42 -7.96 -18.82
N TRP A 84 0.57 -7.11 -18.26
CA TRP A 84 0.58 -5.68 -18.55
C TRP A 84 0.99 -4.82 -17.35
N LEU A 85 0.47 -5.15 -16.17
CA LEU A 85 0.69 -4.34 -14.97
C LEU A 85 0.60 -5.22 -13.73
N THR A 86 1.50 -5.00 -12.77
CA THR A 86 1.43 -5.59 -11.44
C THR A 86 1.21 -4.50 -10.39
N PHE A 87 0.41 -4.81 -9.37
CA PHE A 87 0.22 -3.97 -8.20
C PHE A 87 0.30 -4.82 -6.93
N LYS A 88 0.78 -4.21 -5.84
CA LYS A 88 1.10 -4.88 -4.57
C LYS A 88 0.61 -4.04 -3.41
N GLY A 89 0.12 -4.69 -2.35
CA GLY A 89 -0.28 -3.98 -1.13
C GLY A 89 -0.90 -4.90 -0.08
N CYS A 90 -1.62 -4.30 0.87
CA CYS A 90 -2.40 -5.01 1.88
C CYS A 90 -3.85 -5.04 1.42
N LEU A 91 -4.48 -6.22 1.49
CA LEU A 91 -5.87 -6.40 1.09
C LEU A 91 -6.64 -7.16 2.18
N ARG A 92 -7.78 -6.62 2.58
CA ARG A 92 -8.71 -7.27 3.51
C ARG A 92 -9.43 -8.42 2.83
N ASN A 93 -9.59 -9.54 3.54
CA ASN A 93 -10.28 -10.75 3.04
C ASN A 93 -9.70 -11.23 1.68
N CYS A 94 -8.37 -11.15 1.55
CA CYS A 94 -7.67 -11.51 0.32
C CYS A 94 -7.86 -13.01 0.00
N ALA A 95 -8.23 -13.33 -1.23
CA ALA A 95 -8.36 -14.70 -1.73
C ALA A 95 -7.53 -14.91 -3.02
N ASN A 96 -6.98 -16.11 -3.18
CA ASN A 96 -6.29 -16.50 -4.40
C ASN A 96 -7.32 -16.78 -5.51
N VAL A 97 -7.31 -15.95 -6.55
CA VAL A 97 -8.28 -16.03 -7.65
C VAL A 97 -7.55 -15.79 -8.96
N ASN A 98 -8.01 -16.47 -10.01
CA ASN A 98 -7.41 -16.38 -11.34
C ASN A 98 -8.46 -15.95 -12.36
N ASN A 99 -8.01 -15.24 -13.39
CA ASN A 99 -8.78 -14.89 -14.57
C ASN A 99 -10.08 -14.14 -14.24
N ILE A 100 -10.05 -13.28 -13.22
CA ILE A 100 -11.16 -12.36 -12.97
C ILE A 100 -11.22 -11.40 -14.16
N LYS A 101 -12.36 -11.40 -14.86
CA LYS A 101 -12.61 -10.46 -15.95
C LYS A 101 -12.83 -9.06 -15.37
N TRP A 102 -11.96 -8.13 -15.73
CA TRP A 102 -12.14 -6.71 -15.48
C TRP A 102 -12.13 -5.97 -16.83
N SER A 103 -13.33 -5.79 -17.39
CA SER A 103 -13.50 -5.30 -18.77
C SER A 103 -12.78 -6.23 -19.76
N VAL A 104 -11.84 -5.70 -20.55
CA VAL A 104 -11.02 -6.44 -21.54
C VAL A 104 -9.77 -7.10 -20.95
N TYR A 105 -9.51 -6.91 -19.65
CA TYR A 105 -8.35 -7.46 -18.97
C TYR A 105 -8.72 -8.66 -18.09
N LEU A 106 -7.75 -9.53 -17.88
CA LEU A 106 -7.82 -10.62 -16.90
C LEU A 106 -6.95 -10.28 -15.71
N VAL A 107 -7.45 -10.49 -14.50
CA VAL A 107 -6.71 -10.18 -13.27
C VAL A 107 -6.57 -11.42 -12.39
N ASN A 108 -5.34 -11.67 -11.94
CA ASN A 108 -5.03 -12.68 -10.95
C ASN A 108 -4.68 -11.99 -9.63
N PHE A 109 -5.24 -12.46 -8.53
CA PHE A 109 -4.86 -12.04 -7.18
C PHE A 109 -4.14 -13.20 -6.49
N ARG A 110 -2.99 -12.90 -5.88
CA ARG A 110 -2.24 -13.82 -5.03
C ARG A 110 -2.04 -13.20 -3.67
N CYS A 111 -2.38 -13.95 -2.64
CA CYS A 111 -2.40 -13.53 -1.26
C CYS A 111 -1.40 -14.34 -0.43
N CYS A 112 -0.71 -13.68 0.49
CA CYS A 112 0.20 -14.34 1.42
C CYS A 112 0.25 -13.62 2.77
N ARG A 113 0.49 -14.38 3.84
CA ARG A 113 0.64 -13.88 5.21
C ARG A 113 1.66 -14.67 6.05
N SER A 114 2.53 -15.44 5.39
CA SER A 114 3.44 -16.35 6.08
C SER A 114 4.62 -15.65 6.74
N HIS A 115 5.05 -14.50 6.20
CA HIS A 115 6.20 -13.73 6.69
C HIS A 115 6.18 -12.31 6.12
N ASP A 116 7.01 -11.44 6.69
CA ASP A 116 7.19 -10.06 6.20
C ASP A 116 7.70 -10.03 4.75
N PHE A 117 7.10 -9.14 3.97
CA PHE A 117 7.36 -8.92 2.55
C PHE A 117 7.20 -10.18 1.70
N CYS A 118 6.27 -11.07 2.03
CA CYS A 118 6.02 -12.29 1.26
C CYS A 118 5.57 -12.03 -0.18
N ASN A 119 5.05 -10.83 -0.49
CA ASN A 119 4.62 -10.40 -1.81
C ASN A 119 5.76 -9.78 -2.65
N LYS A 120 6.91 -10.46 -2.73
CA LYS A 120 8.09 -9.97 -3.45
C LYS A 120 7.82 -9.79 -4.94
#